data_AF-A0A9D9ZHI7-F1
#
_entry.id   AF-A0A9D9ZHI7-F1
#
_cell.length_a   1.000
_cell.length_b   1.000
_cell.length_c   1.000
_cell.angle_alpha   90.00
_cell.angle_beta   90.00
_cell.angle_gamma   90.00
#
_symmetry.space_group_name_H-M   'P 1'
#
loop_
_entity.id
_entity.type
_entity.pdbx_description
1 polymer ?
#
loop_
_entity_poly.entity_id
_entity_poly.type
_entity_poly.pdbx_seq_one_letter_code
_entity_poly.pdbx_strand_id
1 'polypeptide(L)'
;MNLKCGKKKNVIIIIIGIVTVAICITAAVLVSRAKKKAAAAQFVPETETYSEESEEALIEEETVSETASETAPIVKPVGTTAPVERAAPAIPKKLTQPKPSITPTKLLNVPFIDQRKKYPTGCESISAVMALQYLGISISPETFIDNYLDKGRTPYSDESGNLFGDDPRKVFLGDPYSKNGWGCWAPVIENAVNKFIGKNYTVKTIYGSSIDELCSKYIDNDIPVLVWATQNMAPARRYKTWYITGTSDQFTWITPMHCLLLVGYDDSGYYFNDSLQCKNMRYDKSKVISAYNALNCQAVVIAPKSASDEPPSSTKSETTTSPATTKPQNTTDPSAATKPDATDSPGTTSATTAAEKDTASPLKNNEHN
;
A
#
# COMPACT_ATOMS: atom_id res chain seq x y z
N MET A 1 68.37 -27.76 23.00
CA MET A 1 67.71 -27.33 21.74
C MET A 1 66.25 -27.78 21.74
N ASN A 2 65.25 -26.91 22.01
CA ASN A 2 63.84 -27.30 21.85
C ASN A 2 62.88 -26.09 21.83
N LEU A 3 62.69 -25.45 20.66
CA LEU A 3 61.71 -24.35 20.49
C LEU A 3 61.07 -24.20 19.09
N LYS A 4 61.38 -25.09 18.13
CA LYS A 4 60.86 -25.00 16.74
C LYS A 4 59.60 -25.83 16.45
N CYS A 5 59.09 -26.63 17.40
CA CYS A 5 57.97 -27.55 17.15
C CYS A 5 56.57 -26.91 17.31
N GLY A 6 56.37 -25.99 18.26
CA GLY A 6 55.05 -25.42 18.58
C GLY A 6 54.44 -24.56 17.46
N LYS A 7 55.21 -23.65 16.84
CA LYS A 7 54.70 -22.72 15.82
C LYS A 7 54.14 -23.44 14.58
N LYS A 8 54.71 -24.59 14.18
CA LYS A 8 54.20 -25.36 13.02
C LYS A 8 52.81 -25.97 13.29
N LYS A 9 52.55 -26.46 14.51
CA LYS A 9 51.24 -27.03 14.87
C LYS A 9 50.13 -25.97 14.84
N ASN A 10 50.38 -24.79 15.40
CA ASN A 10 49.39 -23.71 15.42
C ASN A 10 49.06 -23.21 14.00
N VAL A 11 50.05 -23.09 13.11
CA VAL A 11 49.82 -22.73 11.70
C VAL A 11 48.98 -23.78 10.97
N ILE A 12 49.24 -25.08 11.19
CA ILE A 12 48.43 -26.16 10.60
C ILE A 12 46.97 -26.10 11.07
N ILE A 13 46.73 -25.86 12.37
CA ILE A 13 45.37 -25.74 12.93
C ILE A 13 44.62 -24.54 12.30
N ILE A 14 45.28 -23.40 12.12
CA ILE A 14 44.69 -22.21 11.48
C ILE A 14 44.33 -22.51 10.01
N ILE A 15 45.22 -23.17 9.26
CA ILE A 15 44.96 -23.54 7.85
C ILE A 15 43.77 -24.51 7.75
N ILE A 16 43.71 -25.53 8.61
CA ILE A 16 42.56 -26.46 8.66
C ILE A 16 41.26 -25.71 8.98
N GLY A 17 41.28 -24.77 9.93
CA GLY A 17 40.12 -23.94 10.27
C GLY A 17 39.62 -23.12 9.07
N ILE A 18 40.52 -22.44 8.36
CA ILE A 18 40.19 -21.63 7.18
C ILE A 18 39.60 -22.50 6.05
N VAL A 19 40.21 -23.64 5.76
CA VAL A 19 39.71 -24.59 4.74
C VAL A 19 38.32 -25.12 5.13
N THR A 20 38.09 -25.45 6.40
CA THR A 20 36.79 -25.93 6.89
C THR A 20 35.70 -24.87 6.73
N VAL A 21 35.96 -23.62 7.10
CA VAL A 21 35.03 -22.49 6.93
C VAL A 21 34.71 -22.26 5.44
N ALA A 22 35.71 -22.31 4.56
CA ALA A 22 35.51 -22.18 3.11
C ALA A 22 34.61 -23.29 2.55
N ILE A 23 34.81 -24.54 2.97
CA ILE A 23 33.94 -25.67 2.57
C ILE A 23 32.50 -25.45 3.06
N CYS A 24 32.31 -25.04 4.31
CA CYS A 24 30.97 -24.76 4.86
C CYS A 24 30.24 -23.64 4.11
N ILE A 25 30.93 -22.54 3.78
CA ILE A 25 30.35 -21.44 2.98
C ILE A 25 29.97 -21.93 1.59
N THR A 26 30.85 -22.69 0.94
CA THR A 26 30.61 -23.22 -0.42
C THR A 26 29.40 -24.17 -0.43
N ALA A 27 29.28 -25.05 0.57
CA ALA A 27 28.12 -25.92 0.74
C ALA A 27 26.82 -25.12 0.98
N ALA A 28 26.85 -24.09 1.83
CA ALA A 28 25.69 -23.24 2.09
C ALA A 28 25.21 -22.49 0.83
N VAL A 29 26.13 -22.00 0.00
CA VAL A 29 25.82 -21.36 -1.29
C VAL A 29 25.22 -22.36 -2.28
N LEU A 30 25.75 -23.59 -2.35
CA LEU A 30 25.21 -24.65 -3.21
C LEU A 30 23.81 -25.09 -2.77
N VAL A 31 23.56 -25.28 -1.47
CA VAL A 31 22.22 -25.57 -0.92
C VAL A 31 21.24 -24.43 -1.22
N SER A 32 21.68 -23.17 -1.08
CA SER A 32 20.85 -21.99 -1.39
C SER A 32 20.50 -21.91 -2.87
N ARG A 33 21.46 -22.18 -3.77
CA ARG A 33 21.24 -22.27 -5.22
C ARG A 33 20.31 -23.43 -5.58
N ALA A 34 20.46 -24.60 -4.93
CA ALA A 34 19.59 -25.75 -5.13
C ALA A 34 18.14 -25.45 -4.70
N LYS A 35 17.93 -24.83 -3.52
CA LYS A 35 16.60 -24.36 -3.09
C LYS A 35 15.99 -23.37 -4.07
N LYS A 36 16.76 -22.40 -4.57
CA LYS A 36 16.29 -21.41 -5.56
C LYS A 36 15.95 -22.06 -6.92
N LYS A 37 16.68 -23.09 -7.33
CA LYS A 37 16.38 -23.89 -8.53
C LYS A 37 15.16 -24.79 -8.35
N ALA A 38 14.97 -25.40 -7.18
CA ALA A 38 13.79 -26.20 -6.86
C ALA A 38 12.51 -25.34 -6.83
N ALA A 39 12.56 -24.15 -6.23
CA ALA A 39 11.46 -23.19 -6.26
C ALA A 39 11.10 -22.71 -7.68
N ALA A 40 12.10 -22.60 -8.57
CA ALA A 40 11.86 -22.29 -9.98
C ALA A 40 11.31 -23.49 -10.79
N ALA A 41 11.58 -24.72 -10.35
CA ALA A 41 11.14 -25.95 -11.03
C ALA A 41 9.72 -26.41 -10.67
N GLN A 42 9.08 -25.80 -9.66
CA GLN A 42 7.68 -26.08 -9.30
C GLN A 42 6.66 -25.32 -10.15
N PHE A 43 7.08 -24.54 -11.15
CA PHE A 43 6.19 -23.90 -12.12
C PHE A 43 6.23 -24.65 -13.46
N VAL A 44 5.40 -25.67 -13.59
CA VAL A 44 5.10 -26.31 -14.89
C VAL A 44 3.95 -25.52 -15.52
N PRO A 45 4.13 -24.88 -16.69
CA PRO A 45 3.02 -24.33 -17.44
C PRO A 45 2.31 -25.45 -18.20
N GLU A 46 1.08 -25.80 -17.82
CA GLU A 46 0.19 -26.53 -18.72
C GLU A 46 -0.20 -25.61 -19.88
N THR A 47 0.30 -25.93 -21.07
CA THR A 47 -0.04 -25.25 -22.32
C THR A 47 -1.17 -26.01 -23.02
N GLU A 48 -2.41 -25.78 -22.60
CA GLU A 48 -3.59 -26.12 -23.40
C GLU A 48 -3.67 -25.14 -24.58
N THR A 49 -3.31 -25.62 -25.76
CA THR A 49 -3.47 -24.90 -27.03
C THR A 49 -4.95 -24.81 -27.40
N TYR A 50 -5.53 -23.61 -27.31
CA TYR A 50 -6.83 -23.33 -27.91
C TYR A 50 -6.63 -22.87 -29.35
N SER A 51 -7.16 -23.64 -30.31
CA SER A 51 -7.15 -23.33 -31.73
C SER A 51 -8.26 -22.33 -32.06
N GLU A 52 -7.90 -21.16 -32.57
CA GLU A 52 -8.83 -20.30 -33.31
C GLU A 52 -8.93 -20.81 -34.75
N GLU A 53 -10.15 -21.09 -35.21
CA GLU A 53 -10.43 -21.55 -36.57
C GLU A 53 -11.34 -20.53 -37.27
N SER A 54 -10.96 -20.19 -38.52
CA SER A 54 -11.75 -19.51 -39.56
C SER A 54 -12.46 -18.17 -39.24
N GLU A 55 -11.98 -17.09 -39.88
CA GLU A 55 -12.77 -16.40 -40.91
C GLU A 55 -11.84 -15.69 -41.92
N GLU A 56 -11.92 -16.07 -43.20
CA GLU A 56 -11.23 -15.39 -44.32
C GLU A 56 -12.14 -14.32 -44.94
N ALA A 57 -11.59 -13.17 -45.33
CA ALA A 57 -11.94 -12.50 -46.60
C ALA A 57 -10.97 -11.33 -46.94
N LEU A 58 -10.08 -11.60 -47.89
CA LEU A 58 -9.72 -10.77 -49.06
C LEU A 58 -9.69 -9.22 -48.95
N ILE A 59 -8.53 -8.63 -49.30
CA ILE A 59 -8.34 -7.65 -50.40
C ILE A 59 -6.83 -7.66 -50.79
N GLU A 60 -6.53 -7.44 -52.07
CA GLU A 60 -5.22 -7.65 -52.72
C GLU A 60 -4.28 -6.42 -52.70
N GLU A 61 -3.11 -6.57 -53.34
CA GLU A 61 -1.89 -5.73 -53.29
C GLU A 61 -1.99 -4.32 -53.96
N GLU A 62 -1.03 -3.41 -53.67
CA GLU A 62 0.07 -3.12 -54.64
C GLU A 62 1.22 -2.20 -54.12
N THR A 63 2.44 -2.62 -54.49
CA THR A 63 3.70 -1.92 -54.88
C THR A 63 4.21 -0.55 -54.31
N VAL A 64 5.32 -0.65 -53.55
CA VAL A 64 6.69 -0.06 -53.76
C VAL A 64 6.87 1.41 -54.25
N SER A 65 7.61 2.26 -53.49
CA SER A 65 8.95 2.81 -53.88
C SER A 65 9.59 3.84 -52.92
N GLU A 66 10.94 3.78 -52.88
CA GLU A 66 12.03 4.70 -52.46
C GLU A 66 11.72 6.11 -51.88
N THR A 67 12.46 6.63 -50.89
CA THR A 67 13.88 7.05 -51.04
C THR A 67 14.52 7.39 -49.67
N ALA A 68 15.86 7.32 -49.61
CA ALA A 68 16.65 7.74 -48.44
C ALA A 68 17.26 9.14 -48.65
N SER A 69 17.41 9.91 -47.57
CA SER A 69 18.35 11.04 -47.51
C SER A 69 18.84 11.29 -46.08
N GLU A 70 20.05 11.84 -45.97
CA GLU A 70 20.92 11.80 -44.79
C GLU A 70 21.12 13.21 -44.20
N THR A 71 20.89 13.39 -42.89
CA THR A 71 21.71 14.32 -42.07
C THR A 71 21.53 14.06 -40.57
N ALA A 72 22.61 14.29 -39.80
CA ALA A 72 22.66 14.23 -38.33
C ALA A 72 23.31 15.52 -37.79
N PRO A 73 23.47 15.74 -36.47
CA PRO A 73 22.69 15.30 -35.30
C PRO A 73 22.24 16.47 -34.40
N ILE A 74 21.07 16.39 -33.73
CA ILE A 74 20.73 17.30 -32.61
C ILE A 74 20.00 16.53 -31.49
N VAL A 75 20.58 16.54 -30.29
CA VAL A 75 20.00 15.92 -29.07
C VAL A 75 18.88 16.79 -28.51
N LYS A 76 17.62 16.32 -28.58
CA LYS A 76 16.45 16.82 -27.81
C LYS A 76 15.50 15.65 -27.44
N PRO A 77 14.40 15.89 -26.70
CA PRO A 77 14.08 15.21 -25.45
C PRO A 77 13.43 13.83 -25.63
N VAL A 78 13.30 13.09 -24.53
CA VAL A 78 12.63 11.77 -24.46
C VAL A 78 11.26 11.82 -25.16
N GLY A 79 11.11 10.98 -26.19
CA GLY A 79 9.96 10.97 -27.08
C GLY A 79 8.63 10.62 -26.40
N THR A 80 7.53 11.03 -27.03
CA THR A 80 6.16 10.78 -26.57
C THR A 80 5.80 9.31 -26.77
N THR A 81 6.06 8.49 -25.75
CA THR A 81 5.68 7.09 -25.72
C THR A 81 4.19 6.91 -25.47
N ALA A 82 3.53 6.08 -26.27
CA ALA A 82 2.12 5.74 -26.06
C ALA A 82 1.96 4.84 -24.81
N PRO A 83 0.98 5.11 -23.93
CA PRO A 83 0.60 4.17 -22.88
C PRO A 83 0.14 2.86 -23.51
N VAL A 84 0.58 1.72 -22.97
CA VAL A 84 0.09 0.42 -23.45
C VAL A 84 -1.33 0.22 -22.95
N GLU A 85 -2.25 0.03 -23.89
CA GLU A 85 -3.64 -0.26 -23.57
C GLU A 85 -3.71 -1.55 -22.74
N ARG A 86 -4.15 -1.38 -21.49
CA ARG A 86 -4.64 -2.48 -20.67
C ARG A 86 -6.08 -2.70 -21.09
N ALA A 87 -6.37 -3.90 -21.58
CA ALA A 87 -7.75 -4.35 -21.74
C ALA A 87 -8.52 -4.02 -20.45
N ALA A 88 -9.53 -3.16 -20.57
CA ALA A 88 -10.29 -2.70 -19.42
C ALA A 88 -10.77 -3.92 -18.63
N PRO A 89 -10.60 -3.96 -17.29
CA PRO A 89 -11.08 -5.09 -16.52
C PRO A 89 -12.57 -5.21 -16.76
N ALA A 90 -12.97 -6.29 -17.46
CA ALA A 90 -14.38 -6.60 -17.68
C ALA A 90 -15.03 -6.61 -16.30
N ILE A 91 -16.04 -5.75 -16.09
CA ILE A 91 -16.69 -5.61 -14.78
C ILE A 91 -17.08 -7.02 -14.34
N PRO A 92 -16.47 -7.59 -13.29
CA PRO A 92 -16.59 -9.00 -13.04
C PRO A 92 -18.06 -9.32 -12.83
N LYS A 93 -18.58 -10.28 -13.61
CA LYS A 93 -19.99 -10.67 -13.57
C LYS A 93 -20.36 -10.88 -12.10
N LYS A 94 -21.35 -10.12 -11.62
CA LYS A 94 -21.75 -10.15 -10.21
C LYS A 94 -22.02 -11.60 -9.83
N LEU A 95 -21.30 -12.10 -8.82
CA LEU A 95 -21.46 -13.49 -8.42
C LEU A 95 -22.82 -13.67 -7.76
N THR A 96 -23.67 -14.49 -8.37
CA THR A 96 -24.95 -14.91 -7.77
C THR A 96 -24.65 -15.93 -6.69
N GLN A 97 -24.33 -15.46 -5.49
CA GLN A 97 -24.16 -16.29 -4.31
C GLN A 97 -25.55 -16.72 -3.81
N PRO A 98 -25.86 -18.03 -3.71
CA PRO A 98 -26.99 -18.47 -2.91
C PRO A 98 -26.74 -18.05 -1.46
N LYS A 99 -27.74 -17.47 -0.79
CA LYS A 99 -27.60 -16.99 0.59
C LYS A 99 -27.12 -18.14 1.49
N PRO A 100 -25.88 -18.13 2.01
CA PRO A 100 -25.42 -19.22 2.87
C PRO A 100 -26.24 -19.22 4.15
N SER A 101 -26.68 -20.40 4.60
CA SER A 101 -27.29 -20.57 5.92
C SER A 101 -26.24 -20.65 7.05
N ILE A 102 -25.04 -20.12 6.79
CA ILE A 102 -23.86 -20.20 7.65
C ILE A 102 -23.78 -18.92 8.48
N THR A 103 -23.77 -19.08 9.81
CA THR A 103 -23.58 -17.98 10.76
C THR A 103 -22.08 -17.62 10.82
N PRO A 104 -21.68 -16.35 10.66
CA PRO A 104 -20.30 -15.93 10.86
C PRO A 104 -19.83 -16.15 12.30
N THR A 105 -18.58 -16.56 12.48
CA THR A 105 -17.91 -16.64 13.79
C THR A 105 -17.58 -15.24 14.31
N LYS A 106 -17.09 -14.36 13.43
CA LYS A 106 -16.92 -12.91 13.66
C LYS A 106 -17.27 -12.18 12.36
N LEU A 107 -18.00 -11.07 12.45
CA LEU A 107 -18.31 -10.21 11.30
C LEU A 107 -18.44 -8.74 11.74
N LEU A 108 -17.55 -7.90 11.23
CA LEU A 108 -17.48 -6.46 11.51
C LEU A 108 -18.50 -5.69 10.65
N ASN A 109 -19.21 -4.74 11.24
CA ASN A 109 -20.18 -3.91 10.52
C ASN A 109 -19.53 -2.72 9.81
N VAL A 110 -18.60 -2.99 8.90
CA VAL A 110 -17.86 -1.98 8.14
C VAL A 110 -18.77 -1.29 7.10
N PRO A 111 -18.73 0.04 6.90
CA PRO A 111 -19.43 0.72 5.81
C PRO A 111 -18.97 0.17 4.45
N PHE A 112 -19.87 0.20 3.46
CA PHE A 112 -19.58 -0.34 2.13
C PHE A 112 -19.65 0.75 1.06
N ILE A 113 -18.65 0.75 0.17
CA ILE A 113 -18.53 1.67 -0.96
C ILE A 113 -18.37 0.83 -2.23
N ASP A 114 -19.25 1.04 -3.20
CA ASP A 114 -19.22 0.40 -4.52
C ASP A 114 -18.28 1.18 -5.45
N GLN A 115 -17.23 0.53 -5.96
CA GLN A 115 -16.27 1.21 -6.83
C GLN A 115 -16.77 1.34 -8.28
N ARG A 116 -17.67 0.47 -8.72
CA ARG A 116 -17.87 0.13 -10.15
C ARG A 116 -18.24 1.31 -11.04
N LYS A 117 -18.95 2.31 -10.50
CA LYS A 117 -19.43 3.47 -11.27
C LYS A 117 -18.39 4.60 -11.37
N LYS A 118 -17.69 4.92 -10.28
CA LYS A 118 -16.85 6.13 -10.17
C LYS A 118 -15.35 5.82 -10.05
N TYR A 119 -14.97 4.64 -9.57
CA TYR A 119 -13.59 4.25 -9.29
C TYR A 119 -13.28 2.89 -9.95
N PRO A 120 -13.37 2.77 -11.30
CA PRO A 120 -13.26 1.49 -12.00
C PRO A 120 -12.02 0.67 -11.62
N THR A 121 -10.91 1.30 -11.26
CA THR A 121 -9.65 0.63 -10.90
C THR A 121 -9.18 0.91 -9.46
N GLY A 122 -10.01 1.55 -8.62
CA GLY A 122 -9.61 2.03 -7.29
C GLY A 122 -9.80 1.08 -6.11
N CYS A 123 -9.70 -0.25 -6.28
CA CYS A 123 -10.08 -1.20 -5.21
C CYS A 123 -9.25 -1.05 -3.92
N GLU A 124 -7.99 -0.69 -4.03
CA GLU A 124 -7.10 -0.44 -2.90
C GLU A 124 -7.50 0.83 -2.15
N SER A 125 -7.83 1.90 -2.89
CA SER A 125 -8.30 3.16 -2.32
C SER A 125 -9.66 3.02 -1.62
N ILE A 126 -10.59 2.29 -2.25
CA ILE A 126 -11.91 2.05 -1.69
C ILE A 126 -11.85 1.13 -0.46
N SER A 127 -10.99 0.10 -0.47
CA SER A 127 -10.72 -0.74 0.70
C SER A 127 -10.11 0.05 1.86
N ALA A 128 -9.16 0.96 1.58
CA ALA A 128 -8.59 1.85 2.58
C ALA A 128 -9.64 2.77 3.21
N VAL A 129 -10.47 3.41 2.40
CA VAL A 129 -11.50 4.35 2.87
C VAL A 129 -12.58 3.64 3.70
N MET A 130 -13.03 2.44 3.30
CA MET A 130 -13.96 1.65 4.11
C MET A 130 -13.36 1.29 5.50
N ALA A 131 -12.06 0.97 5.57
CA ALA A 131 -11.37 0.70 6.84
C ALA A 131 -11.26 1.97 7.71
N LEU A 132 -10.87 3.09 7.11
CA LEU A 132 -10.73 4.39 7.80
C LEU A 132 -12.07 4.87 8.38
N GLN A 133 -13.15 4.80 7.58
CA GLN A 133 -14.48 5.18 8.04
C GLN A 133 -14.99 4.30 9.18
N TYR A 134 -14.68 3.00 9.18
CA TYR A 134 -14.99 2.11 10.30
C TYR A 134 -14.25 2.49 11.59
N LEU A 135 -13.01 2.95 11.48
CA LEU A 135 -12.20 3.45 12.60
C LEU A 135 -12.59 4.86 13.06
N GLY A 136 -13.69 5.43 12.53
CA GLY A 136 -14.19 6.78 12.86
C GLY A 136 -13.51 7.92 12.11
N ILE A 137 -12.64 7.62 11.14
CA ILE A 137 -11.88 8.62 10.38
C ILE A 137 -12.69 9.02 9.14
N SER A 138 -13.31 10.20 9.20
CA SER A 138 -14.13 10.72 8.10
C SER A 138 -13.26 11.20 6.94
N ILE A 139 -13.19 10.38 5.89
CA ILE A 139 -12.53 10.70 4.63
C ILE A 139 -13.37 10.16 3.45
N SER A 140 -13.42 10.91 2.36
CA SER A 140 -14.05 10.47 1.10
C SER A 140 -13.04 9.76 0.19
N PRO A 141 -13.48 8.85 -0.70
CA PRO A 141 -12.62 8.31 -1.75
C PRO A 141 -11.90 9.38 -2.56
N GLU A 142 -12.58 10.48 -2.88
CA GLU A 142 -12.03 11.60 -3.64
C GLU A 142 -10.89 12.29 -2.86
N THR A 143 -11.13 12.63 -1.60
CA THR A 143 -10.08 13.18 -0.72
C THR A 143 -8.88 12.24 -0.59
N PHE A 144 -9.09 10.91 -0.56
CA PHE A 144 -8.01 9.94 -0.52
C PHE A 144 -7.22 9.87 -1.83
N ILE A 145 -7.91 9.75 -2.95
CA ILE A 145 -7.34 9.57 -4.29
C ILE A 145 -6.62 10.83 -4.79
N ASP A 146 -7.16 12.02 -4.49
CA ASP A 146 -6.67 13.27 -5.07
C ASP A 146 -5.54 13.91 -4.23
N ASN A 147 -5.59 13.76 -2.90
CA ASN A 147 -4.65 14.46 -2.00
C ASN A 147 -3.55 13.56 -1.43
N TYR A 148 -3.74 12.23 -1.37
CA TYR A 148 -2.87 11.34 -0.60
C TYR A 148 -2.29 10.15 -1.39
N LEU A 149 -3.00 9.63 -2.39
CA LEU A 149 -2.51 8.55 -3.23
C LEU A 149 -1.43 9.03 -4.22
N ASP A 150 -0.20 8.55 -4.08
CA ASP A 150 0.83 8.81 -5.09
C ASP A 150 0.52 8.04 -6.37
N LYS A 151 0.32 8.76 -7.47
CA LYS A 151 0.03 8.19 -8.81
C LYS A 151 1.28 8.24 -9.69
N GLY A 152 1.41 7.30 -10.61
CA GLY A 152 2.51 7.21 -11.57
C GLY A 152 2.09 6.59 -12.90
N ARG A 153 3.02 6.50 -13.84
CA ARG A 153 2.74 6.09 -15.23
C ARG A 153 2.52 4.58 -15.33
N THR A 154 1.39 4.21 -15.95
CA THR A 154 1.13 2.85 -16.43
C THR A 154 2.24 2.38 -17.39
N PRO A 155 2.37 1.07 -17.64
CA PRO A 155 3.33 0.58 -18.61
C PRO A 155 3.17 1.25 -20.00
N TYR A 156 4.30 1.61 -20.62
CA TYR A 156 4.41 2.29 -21.91
C TYR A 156 5.60 1.72 -22.69
N SER A 157 5.52 1.71 -24.02
CA SER A 157 6.61 1.21 -24.88
C SER A 157 7.53 2.35 -25.31
N ASP A 158 8.84 2.13 -25.34
CA ASP A 158 9.78 3.02 -26.04
C ASP A 158 9.70 2.83 -27.58
N GLU A 159 10.44 3.66 -28.31
CA GLU A 159 10.54 3.60 -29.78
C GLU A 159 11.12 2.27 -30.32
N SER A 160 11.81 1.51 -29.46
CA SER A 160 12.37 0.18 -29.76
C SER A 160 11.45 -0.97 -29.33
N GLY A 161 10.26 -0.68 -28.80
CA GLY A 161 9.29 -1.67 -28.33
C GLY A 161 9.56 -2.23 -26.92
N ASN A 162 10.56 -1.73 -26.19
CA ASN A 162 10.81 -2.12 -24.81
C ASN A 162 9.72 -1.55 -23.89
N LEU A 163 9.17 -2.39 -23.01
CA LEU A 163 8.16 -1.95 -22.04
C LEU A 163 8.81 -1.37 -20.78
N PHE A 164 8.48 -0.13 -20.48
CA PHE A 164 8.81 0.57 -19.23
C PHE A 164 7.54 0.87 -18.43
N GLY A 165 7.69 1.24 -17.17
CA GLY A 165 6.59 1.69 -16.30
C GLY A 165 7.13 2.16 -14.97
N ASP A 166 6.31 2.81 -14.15
CA ASP A 166 6.71 3.14 -12.78
C ASP A 166 6.56 1.91 -11.85
N ASP A 167 7.09 2.01 -10.63
CA ASP A 167 7.09 0.88 -9.68
C ASP A 167 5.74 0.81 -8.92
N PRO A 168 4.92 -0.23 -9.11
CA PRO A 168 3.63 -0.33 -8.45
C PRO A 168 3.74 -0.58 -6.93
N ARG A 169 4.95 -0.79 -6.41
CA ARG A 169 5.26 -0.84 -4.96
C ARG A 169 5.53 0.55 -4.37
N LYS A 170 5.61 1.60 -5.21
CA LYS A 170 5.87 2.99 -4.81
C LYS A 170 4.73 3.94 -5.18
N VAL A 171 4.00 3.67 -6.26
CA VAL A 171 2.91 4.50 -6.78
C VAL A 171 1.75 3.64 -7.29
N PHE A 172 0.55 4.21 -7.33
CA PHE A 172 -0.58 3.69 -8.09
C PHE A 172 -0.34 3.93 -9.58
N LEU A 173 -0.36 2.87 -10.38
CA LEU A 173 -0.12 2.98 -11.81
C LEU A 173 -1.40 3.42 -12.53
N GLY A 174 -1.37 4.60 -13.14
CA GLY A 174 -2.51 5.26 -13.78
C GLY A 174 -3.36 6.04 -12.78
N ASP A 175 -4.68 6.03 -12.97
CA ASP A 175 -5.61 6.75 -12.11
C ASP A 175 -6.82 5.87 -11.72
N PRO A 176 -7.21 5.80 -10.43
CA PRO A 176 -8.39 5.06 -9.95
C PRO A 176 -9.73 5.38 -10.66
N TYR A 177 -9.90 6.61 -11.15
CA TYR A 177 -11.06 7.05 -11.93
C TYR A 177 -11.06 6.48 -13.36
N SER A 178 -9.91 6.04 -13.87
CA SER A 178 -9.74 5.53 -15.23
C SER A 178 -9.87 4.02 -15.31
N LYS A 179 -10.60 3.53 -16.33
CA LYS A 179 -10.66 2.10 -16.66
C LYS A 179 -9.31 1.53 -17.11
N ASN A 180 -8.40 2.41 -17.53
CA ASN A 180 -7.05 2.05 -18.00
C ASN A 180 -6.01 2.10 -16.86
N GLY A 181 -6.42 2.50 -15.65
CA GLY A 181 -5.61 2.37 -14.44
C GLY A 181 -5.26 0.90 -14.14
N TRP A 182 -4.18 0.71 -13.38
CA TRP A 182 -3.63 -0.62 -13.13
C TRP A 182 -3.79 -1.09 -11.69
N GLY A 183 -3.47 -0.22 -10.72
CA GLY A 183 -3.43 -0.54 -9.28
C GLY A 183 -2.06 -0.29 -8.62
N CYS A 184 -1.93 -0.71 -7.37
CA CYS A 184 -0.73 -0.64 -6.52
C CYS A 184 -0.58 -1.86 -5.59
N TRP A 185 0.62 -2.03 -5.03
CA TRP A 185 0.92 -2.99 -3.96
C TRP A 185 0.81 -2.30 -2.59
N ALA A 186 0.74 -3.11 -1.52
CA ALA A 186 0.44 -2.67 -0.16
C ALA A 186 1.19 -1.41 0.36
N PRO A 187 2.50 -1.22 0.12
CA PRO A 187 3.23 -0.07 0.64
C PRO A 187 2.73 1.29 0.13
N VAL A 188 2.07 1.33 -1.04
CA VAL A 188 1.51 2.57 -1.58
C VAL A 188 0.34 3.06 -0.74
N ILE A 189 -0.50 2.14 -0.25
CA ILE A 189 -1.61 2.47 0.64
C ILE A 189 -1.11 2.81 2.04
N GLU A 190 -0.11 2.08 2.55
CA GLU A 190 0.57 2.43 3.80
C GLU A 190 1.13 3.86 3.76
N ASN A 191 1.85 4.22 2.69
CA ASN A 191 2.38 5.56 2.48
C ASN A 191 1.27 6.62 2.36
N ALA A 192 0.22 6.35 1.56
CA ALA A 192 -0.89 7.28 1.38
C ALA A 192 -1.62 7.58 2.70
N VAL A 193 -1.91 6.55 3.50
CA VAL A 193 -2.59 6.71 4.80
C VAL A 193 -1.68 7.42 5.82
N ASN A 194 -0.38 7.09 5.86
CA ASN A 194 0.58 7.73 6.76
C ASN A 194 0.73 9.24 6.55
N LYS A 195 0.33 9.80 5.40
CA LYS A 195 0.33 11.26 5.15
C LYS A 195 -0.66 12.05 6.03
N PHE A 196 -1.72 11.41 6.56
CA PHE A 196 -2.79 12.12 7.27
C PHE A 196 -3.34 11.42 8.52
N ILE A 197 -3.01 10.15 8.77
CA ILE A 197 -3.62 9.36 9.86
C ILE A 197 -3.39 9.92 11.29
N GLY A 198 -2.38 10.78 11.47
CA GLY A 198 -2.07 11.40 12.75
C GLY A 198 -1.41 10.43 13.75
N LYS A 199 -1.40 10.81 15.04
CA LYS A 199 -0.62 10.11 16.09
C LYS A 199 -1.36 8.96 16.79
N ASN A 200 -2.68 8.90 16.64
CA ASN A 200 -3.55 8.00 17.41
C ASN A 200 -3.67 6.59 16.80
N TYR A 201 -3.15 6.40 15.59
CA TYR A 201 -3.21 5.15 14.85
C TYR A 201 -1.82 4.78 14.33
N THR A 202 -1.68 3.52 13.94
CA THR A 202 -0.55 3.01 13.18
C THR A 202 -1.07 2.43 11.87
N VAL A 203 -0.26 2.53 10.82
CA VAL A 203 -0.48 1.83 9.55
C VAL A 203 0.70 0.91 9.35
N LYS A 204 0.43 -0.32 8.90
CA LYS A 204 1.47 -1.32 8.69
C LYS A 204 1.16 -2.21 7.48
N THR A 205 2.11 -2.30 6.55
CA THR A 205 2.13 -3.42 5.60
C THR A 205 2.60 -4.70 6.30
N ILE A 206 1.90 -5.80 6.03
CA ILE A 206 2.18 -7.15 6.51
C ILE A 206 2.43 -8.04 5.30
N TYR A 207 3.45 -8.90 5.39
CA TYR A 207 3.76 -9.92 4.40
C TYR A 207 3.83 -11.30 5.07
N GLY A 208 3.32 -12.32 4.39
CA GLY A 208 3.52 -13.73 4.76
C GLY A 208 2.60 -14.30 5.84
N SER A 209 1.91 -13.47 6.63
CA SER A 209 0.88 -13.93 7.56
C SER A 209 -0.29 -14.58 6.80
N SER A 210 -0.76 -15.73 7.27
CA SER A 210 -1.97 -16.40 6.78
C SER A 210 -3.23 -15.60 7.09
N ILE A 211 -4.33 -15.86 6.36
CA ILE A 211 -5.61 -15.18 6.61
C ILE A 211 -6.17 -15.50 8.01
N ASP A 212 -5.96 -16.73 8.53
CA ASP A 212 -6.39 -17.07 9.90
C ASP A 212 -5.56 -16.34 10.98
N GLU A 213 -4.27 -16.07 10.74
CA GLU A 213 -3.46 -15.18 11.60
C GLU A 213 -3.93 -13.72 11.52
N LEU A 214 -4.34 -13.24 10.34
CA LEU A 214 -4.95 -11.91 10.20
C LEU A 214 -6.30 -11.84 10.92
N CYS A 215 -7.10 -12.91 10.89
CA CYS A 215 -8.36 -12.99 11.61
C CYS A 215 -8.15 -12.92 13.13
N SER A 216 -7.39 -13.87 13.68
CA SER A 216 -7.12 -13.97 15.12
C SER A 216 -6.40 -12.75 15.70
N LYS A 217 -5.55 -12.09 14.92
CA LYS A 217 -4.83 -10.90 15.38
C LYS A 217 -5.62 -9.60 15.26
N TYR A 218 -6.41 -9.43 14.20
CA TYR A 218 -7.04 -8.14 13.88
C TYR A 218 -8.57 -8.20 13.86
N ILE A 219 -9.17 -9.15 13.13
CA ILE A 219 -10.63 -9.25 13.00
C ILE A 219 -11.30 -9.54 14.35
N ASP A 220 -10.70 -10.40 15.18
CA ASP A 220 -11.21 -10.69 16.53
C ASP A 220 -11.14 -9.46 17.46
N ASN A 221 -10.13 -8.60 17.25
CA ASN A 221 -9.92 -7.32 17.94
C ASN A 221 -10.61 -6.14 17.25
N ASP A 222 -11.62 -6.39 16.41
CA ASP A 222 -12.44 -5.38 15.73
C ASP A 222 -11.61 -4.43 14.83
N ILE A 223 -10.60 -4.96 14.13
CA ILE A 223 -9.77 -4.24 13.16
C ILE A 223 -9.89 -4.93 11.78
N PRO A 224 -10.51 -4.30 10.77
CA PRO A 224 -10.60 -4.85 9.43
C PRO A 224 -9.24 -4.74 8.70
N VAL A 225 -9.00 -5.64 7.75
CA VAL A 225 -7.67 -5.79 7.12
C VAL A 225 -7.77 -5.69 5.60
N LEU A 226 -7.00 -4.80 4.97
CA LEU A 226 -6.89 -4.76 3.52
C LEU A 226 -6.06 -5.96 3.07
N VAL A 227 -6.55 -6.72 2.10
CA VAL A 227 -5.93 -7.96 1.61
C VAL A 227 -5.86 -7.90 0.09
N TRP A 228 -4.69 -8.15 -0.47
CA TRP A 228 -4.55 -8.33 -1.92
C TRP A 228 -4.76 -9.78 -2.28
N ALA A 229 -5.81 -10.05 -3.05
CA ALA A 229 -6.12 -11.36 -3.62
C ALA A 229 -6.55 -11.17 -5.08
N THR A 230 -6.84 -12.23 -5.81
CA THR A 230 -7.37 -12.10 -7.17
C THR A 230 -8.85 -11.74 -7.20
N GLN A 231 -9.30 -11.05 -8.25
CA GLN A 231 -10.73 -10.79 -8.48
C GLN A 231 -11.50 -12.12 -8.49
N ASN A 232 -12.62 -12.17 -7.76
CA ASN A 232 -13.43 -13.38 -7.56
C ASN A 232 -12.67 -14.61 -6.99
N MET A 233 -11.47 -14.42 -6.44
CA MET A 233 -10.54 -15.51 -6.06
C MET A 233 -10.18 -16.43 -7.25
N ALA A 234 -10.15 -15.88 -8.47
CA ALA A 234 -9.81 -16.60 -9.69
C ALA A 234 -8.33 -17.01 -9.77
N PRO A 235 -7.94 -18.02 -10.58
CA PRO A 235 -6.55 -18.38 -10.79
C PRO A 235 -5.70 -17.18 -11.24
N ALA A 236 -4.56 -17.00 -10.59
CA ALA A 236 -3.61 -15.95 -10.91
C ALA A 236 -2.68 -16.36 -12.06
N ARG A 237 -2.32 -15.40 -12.92
CA ARG A 237 -1.30 -15.59 -13.97
C ARG A 237 -0.43 -14.35 -14.12
N ARG A 238 0.79 -14.54 -14.60
CA ARG A 238 1.64 -13.43 -15.07
C ARG A 238 0.98 -12.76 -16.28
N TYR A 239 1.11 -11.44 -16.41
CA TYR A 239 0.52 -10.66 -17.50
C TYR A 239 1.57 -9.93 -18.35
N LYS A 240 1.98 -8.71 -17.96
CA LYS A 240 3.06 -7.97 -18.60
C LYS A 240 4.26 -7.86 -17.67
N THR A 241 5.45 -7.84 -18.24
CA THR A 241 6.71 -7.53 -17.56
C THR A 241 7.29 -6.27 -18.17
N TRP A 242 7.73 -5.32 -17.35
CA TRP A 242 8.38 -4.07 -17.77
C TRP A 242 9.62 -3.78 -16.94
N TYR A 243 10.50 -2.94 -17.47
CA TYR A 243 11.57 -2.31 -16.72
C TYR A 243 11.01 -1.16 -15.87
N ILE A 244 11.34 -1.13 -14.59
CA ILE A 244 11.02 0.00 -13.72
C ILE A 244 11.82 1.22 -14.19
N THR A 245 11.12 2.30 -14.56
CA THR A 245 11.74 3.48 -15.18
C THR A 245 12.89 4.03 -14.33
N GLY A 246 14.02 4.32 -14.96
CA GLY A 246 15.22 4.80 -14.30
C GLY A 246 16.04 3.70 -13.60
N THR A 247 15.73 2.43 -13.82
CA THR A 247 16.46 1.28 -13.25
C THR A 247 16.63 0.16 -14.28
N SER A 248 17.47 -0.83 -13.95
CA SER A 248 17.57 -2.11 -14.67
C SER A 248 16.60 -3.19 -14.14
N ASP A 249 15.82 -2.89 -13.10
CA ASP A 249 14.96 -3.88 -12.45
C ASP A 249 13.71 -4.15 -13.29
N GLN A 250 13.32 -5.41 -13.40
CA GLN A 250 12.07 -5.81 -14.05
C GLN A 250 10.98 -6.11 -13.01
N PHE A 251 9.75 -5.72 -13.34
CA PHE A 251 8.55 -6.06 -12.59
C PHE A 251 7.56 -6.82 -13.48
N THR A 252 7.05 -7.97 -13.01
CA THR A 252 5.97 -8.72 -13.68
C THR A 252 4.65 -8.52 -12.94
N TRP A 253 3.64 -8.00 -13.63
CA TRP A 253 2.29 -7.90 -13.10
C TRP A 253 1.58 -9.26 -13.07
N ILE A 254 0.83 -9.48 -11.99
CA ILE A 254 -0.01 -10.66 -11.79
C ILE A 254 -1.46 -10.23 -12.00
N THR A 255 -2.23 -11.02 -12.75
CA THR A 255 -3.63 -10.73 -13.09
C THR A 255 -4.53 -11.91 -12.70
N PRO A 256 -5.78 -11.70 -12.26
CA PRO A 256 -6.46 -10.42 -12.05
C PRO A 256 -6.24 -9.89 -10.62
N MET A 257 -5.22 -9.06 -10.40
CA MET A 257 -4.94 -8.41 -9.11
C MET A 257 -6.15 -7.62 -8.61
N HIS A 258 -6.46 -7.76 -7.32
CA HIS A 258 -7.51 -7.03 -6.61
C HIS A 258 -7.05 -6.70 -5.17
N CYS A 259 -7.76 -5.77 -4.54
CA CYS A 259 -7.66 -5.52 -3.10
C CYS A 259 -9.07 -5.52 -2.52
N LEU A 260 -9.24 -6.22 -1.40
CA LEU A 260 -10.49 -6.41 -0.71
C LEU A 260 -10.30 -6.07 0.77
N LEU A 261 -11.37 -5.66 1.45
CA LEU A 261 -11.33 -5.45 2.89
C LEU A 261 -11.89 -6.67 3.62
N LEU A 262 -11.04 -7.43 4.32
CA LEU A 262 -11.43 -8.54 5.19
C LEU A 262 -12.18 -7.98 6.40
N VAL A 263 -13.39 -8.50 6.63
CA VAL A 263 -14.31 -8.03 7.68
C VAL A 263 -14.89 -9.15 8.55
N GLY A 264 -14.56 -10.41 8.29
CA GLY A 264 -15.11 -11.53 9.08
C GLY A 264 -14.70 -12.89 8.57
N TYR A 265 -15.10 -13.92 9.30
CA TYR A 265 -14.90 -15.32 8.92
C TYR A 265 -15.94 -16.24 9.57
N ASP A 266 -16.05 -17.45 9.01
CA ASP A 266 -16.67 -18.62 9.62
C ASP A 266 -15.71 -19.82 9.49
N ASP A 267 -16.13 -21.00 9.94
CA ASP A 267 -15.32 -22.22 9.94
C ASP A 267 -14.80 -22.61 8.54
N SER A 268 -15.50 -22.24 7.48
CA SER A 268 -15.25 -22.66 6.09
C SER A 268 -15.09 -21.53 5.07
N GLY A 269 -15.24 -20.26 5.48
CA GLY A 269 -15.09 -19.11 4.59
C GLY A 269 -14.65 -17.82 5.28
N TYR A 270 -14.25 -16.86 4.46
CA TYR A 270 -13.91 -15.49 4.86
C TYR A 270 -14.89 -14.50 4.24
N TYR A 271 -15.20 -13.43 4.96
CA TYR A 271 -16.11 -12.37 4.54
C TYR A 271 -15.32 -11.09 4.22
N PHE A 272 -15.60 -10.51 3.06
CA PHE A 272 -14.98 -9.29 2.57
C PHE A 272 -16.02 -8.24 2.22
N ASN A 273 -15.71 -6.97 2.46
CA ASN A 273 -16.29 -5.90 1.68
C ASN A 273 -15.53 -5.84 0.34
N ASP A 274 -16.05 -6.54 -0.67
CA ASP A 274 -15.53 -6.49 -2.03
C ASP A 274 -16.23 -5.36 -2.81
N SER A 275 -15.49 -4.28 -3.05
CA SER A 275 -15.96 -3.09 -3.74
C SER A 275 -16.33 -3.28 -5.21
N LEU A 276 -15.95 -4.41 -5.84
CA LEU A 276 -16.44 -4.84 -7.16
C LEU A 276 -17.71 -5.72 -7.08
N GLN A 277 -18.06 -6.25 -5.91
CA GLN A 277 -19.18 -7.18 -5.73
C GLN A 277 -20.28 -6.61 -4.80
N CYS A 278 -20.10 -6.73 -3.49
CA CYS A 278 -21.01 -6.25 -2.44
C CYS A 278 -20.38 -6.28 -1.03
N LYS A 279 -21.07 -5.64 -0.07
CA LYS A 279 -20.83 -5.79 1.37
C LYS A 279 -20.91 -7.26 1.80
N ASN A 280 -20.03 -7.67 2.72
CA ASN A 280 -20.00 -9.02 3.32
C ASN A 280 -20.03 -10.17 2.28
N MET A 281 -19.37 -10.00 1.14
CA MET A 281 -19.18 -11.05 0.14
C MET A 281 -18.35 -12.19 0.74
N ARG A 282 -18.85 -13.42 0.66
CA ARG A 282 -18.24 -14.61 1.26
C ARG A 282 -17.48 -15.43 0.22
N TYR A 283 -16.27 -15.86 0.55
CA TYR A 283 -15.46 -16.76 -0.26
C TYR A 283 -14.95 -17.95 0.57
N ASP A 284 -14.84 -19.12 -0.07
CA ASP A 284 -14.33 -20.35 0.57
C ASP A 284 -12.86 -20.20 0.96
N LYS A 285 -12.46 -20.68 2.15
CA LYS A 285 -11.10 -20.48 2.68
C LYS A 285 -10.00 -20.85 1.69
N SER A 286 -10.11 -22.01 1.04
CA SER A 286 -9.10 -22.53 0.09
C SER A 286 -8.89 -21.62 -1.13
N LYS A 287 -9.97 -21.03 -1.66
CA LYS A 287 -9.90 -20.09 -2.80
C LYS A 287 -9.21 -18.80 -2.40
N VAL A 288 -9.58 -18.24 -1.24
CA VAL A 288 -8.96 -17.02 -0.70
C VAL A 288 -7.47 -17.24 -0.43
N ILE A 289 -7.10 -18.35 0.22
CA ILE A 289 -5.70 -18.69 0.50
C ILE A 289 -4.90 -18.81 -0.79
N SER A 290 -5.41 -19.50 -1.82
CA SER A 290 -4.76 -19.61 -3.13
C SER A 290 -4.55 -18.24 -3.79
N ALA A 291 -5.62 -17.43 -3.83
CA ALA A 291 -5.65 -16.10 -4.45
C ALA A 291 -4.71 -15.08 -3.75
N TYR A 292 -4.64 -15.13 -2.41
CA TYR A 292 -3.78 -14.30 -1.57
C TYR A 292 -2.31 -14.71 -1.66
N ASN A 293 -2.02 -16.02 -1.63
CA ASN A 293 -0.67 -16.54 -1.80
C ASN A 293 -0.07 -16.14 -3.16
N ALA A 294 -0.91 -16.13 -4.20
CA ALA A 294 -0.51 -15.70 -5.54
C ALA A 294 -0.18 -14.20 -5.67
N LEU A 295 -0.56 -13.37 -4.69
CA LEU A 295 -0.20 -11.96 -4.59
C LEU A 295 0.68 -11.70 -3.35
N ASN A 296 1.64 -12.60 -3.12
CA ASN A 296 2.74 -12.44 -2.18
C ASN A 296 2.31 -12.33 -0.70
N CYS A 297 1.10 -12.79 -0.35
CA CYS A 297 0.56 -12.75 1.01
C CYS A 297 0.64 -11.34 1.63
N GLN A 298 0.23 -10.30 0.89
CA GLN A 298 0.32 -8.92 1.36
C GLN A 298 -1.01 -8.38 1.92
N ALA A 299 -0.91 -7.67 3.03
CA ALA A 299 -2.02 -7.01 3.69
C ALA A 299 -1.61 -5.64 4.24
N VAL A 300 -2.57 -4.75 4.43
CA VAL A 300 -2.39 -3.49 5.19
C VAL A 300 -3.37 -3.46 6.35
N VAL A 301 -2.84 -3.14 7.53
CA VAL A 301 -3.63 -2.91 8.74
C VAL A 301 -3.52 -1.44 9.12
N ILE A 302 -4.66 -0.85 9.44
CA ILE A 302 -4.77 0.45 10.11
C ILE A 302 -5.37 0.14 11.47
N ALA A 303 -4.67 0.47 12.55
CA ALA A 303 -5.09 0.12 13.92
C ALA A 303 -4.88 1.29 14.87
N PRO A 304 -5.73 1.46 15.91
CA PRO A 304 -5.43 2.35 17.02
C PRO A 304 -4.05 2.03 17.61
N LYS A 305 -3.27 3.06 17.94
CA LYS A 305 -1.94 2.89 18.51
C LYS A 305 -2.07 2.32 19.92
N SER A 306 -1.43 1.19 20.20
CA SER A 306 -1.44 0.61 21.54
C SER A 306 -0.47 1.36 22.46
N ALA A 307 -0.72 1.36 23.77
CA ALA A 307 0.17 2.00 24.75
C ALA A 307 1.60 1.38 24.76
N SER A 308 1.74 0.16 24.23
CA SER A 308 3.02 -0.53 24.02
C SER A 308 3.79 -0.10 22.76
N ASP A 309 3.20 0.73 21.88
CA ASP A 309 3.84 1.23 20.65
C ASP A 309 4.54 2.59 20.85
N GLU A 310 4.72 3.06 22.08
CA GLU A 310 5.66 4.14 22.36
C GLU A 310 7.11 3.63 22.32
N PRO A 311 8.04 4.32 21.64
CA PRO A 311 9.46 4.09 21.88
C PRO A 311 9.76 4.43 23.35
N PRO A 312 10.66 3.70 24.03
CA PRO A 312 10.92 3.90 25.46
C PRO A 312 11.32 5.35 25.73
N SER A 313 10.47 6.06 26.48
CA SER A 313 10.73 7.44 26.90
C SER A 313 12.06 7.51 27.64
N SER A 314 13.03 8.22 27.06
CA SER A 314 14.36 8.42 27.62
C SER A 314 14.36 9.46 28.75
N THR A 315 13.48 9.28 29.73
CA THR A 315 13.48 10.07 30.96
C THR A 315 14.58 9.53 31.88
N LYS A 316 15.81 10.03 31.74
CA LYS A 316 16.85 9.85 32.75
C LYS A 316 16.36 10.51 34.05
N SER A 317 15.94 9.69 35.01
CA SER A 317 15.80 10.12 36.39
C SER A 317 17.20 10.35 36.96
N GLU A 318 17.62 11.61 37.05
CA GLU A 318 18.95 11.97 37.54
C GLU A 318 18.90 12.04 39.08
N THR A 319 19.22 10.89 39.70
CA THR A 319 19.24 10.75 41.16
C THR A 319 20.27 11.69 41.78
N THR A 320 19.81 12.72 42.46
CA THR A 320 20.64 13.59 43.30
C THR A 320 21.37 12.79 44.38
N THR A 321 22.69 12.85 44.37
CA THR A 321 23.53 12.54 45.53
C THR A 321 24.56 13.65 45.73
N SER A 322 24.55 14.26 46.91
CA SER A 322 25.67 15.07 47.41
C SER A 322 25.73 14.98 48.94
N PRO A 323 26.92 14.99 49.55
CA PRO A 323 27.10 14.54 50.92
C PRO A 323 26.88 15.67 51.93
N ALA A 324 26.46 15.31 53.15
CA ALA A 324 26.32 16.26 54.24
C ALA A 324 27.66 16.53 54.95
N THR A 325 27.95 17.79 55.28
CA THR A 325 28.71 18.12 56.51
C THR A 325 28.52 19.57 56.98
N THR A 326 28.28 19.72 58.29
CA THR A 326 28.50 20.90 59.16
C THR A 326 27.58 22.14 59.09
N LYS A 327 26.85 22.34 60.20
CA LYS A 327 26.32 23.62 60.78
C LYS A 327 27.51 24.48 61.32
N PRO A 328 27.38 25.75 61.83
CA PRO A 328 26.23 26.29 62.58
C PRO A 328 25.82 27.78 62.40
N GLN A 329 24.55 28.08 62.77
CA GLN A 329 23.99 29.37 63.28
C GLN A 329 24.07 30.62 62.35
N ASN A 330 23.09 31.51 62.29
CA ASN A 330 22.38 32.15 63.42
C ASN A 330 20.98 32.69 63.03
N THR A 331 20.14 32.93 64.04
CA THR A 331 19.11 34.01 64.22
C THR A 331 18.83 34.99 63.05
N THR A 332 17.61 35.47 62.76
CA THR A 332 16.43 35.73 63.63
C THR A 332 15.15 35.92 62.79
N ASP A 333 13.98 35.78 63.42
CA ASP A 333 12.60 36.06 62.93
C ASP A 333 12.24 37.56 63.07
N PRO A 334 10.98 38.05 62.90
CA PRO A 334 10.03 38.06 61.74
C PRO A 334 9.63 39.50 61.30
N SER A 335 8.71 39.63 60.32
CA SER A 335 7.60 40.65 60.18
C SER A 335 7.26 40.83 58.69
N ALA A 336 6.06 40.59 58.14
CA ALA A 336 4.64 40.82 58.50
C ALA A 336 4.06 42.15 57.96
N ALA A 337 2.89 42.04 57.28
CA ALA A 337 1.95 43.08 56.79
C ALA A 337 2.48 44.09 55.72
N THR A 338 1.68 44.65 54.80
CA THR A 338 0.25 45.05 54.92
C THR A 338 -0.50 45.07 53.56
N LYS A 339 -1.84 44.90 53.62
CA LYS A 339 -2.89 45.22 52.59
C LYS A 339 -3.04 46.78 52.44
N PRO A 340 -4.07 47.44 51.83
CA PRO A 340 -5.27 47.07 51.03
C PRO A 340 -5.33 47.88 49.69
N ASP A 341 -6.46 48.29 49.08
CA ASP A 341 -7.61 47.62 48.41
C ASP A 341 -8.12 48.60 47.30
N ALA A 342 -8.53 48.17 46.09
CA ALA A 342 -9.92 48.03 45.57
C ALA A 342 -10.71 49.30 45.14
N THR A 343 -11.65 49.12 44.17
CA THR A 343 -12.77 50.01 43.72
C THR A 343 -12.39 51.31 42.93
N ASP A 344 -13.18 51.86 41.98
CA ASP A 344 -14.45 51.48 41.32
C ASP A 344 -14.58 52.09 39.88
N SER A 345 -15.67 51.79 39.15
CA SER A 345 -16.05 52.37 37.82
C SER A 345 -17.11 53.51 37.98
N PRO A 346 -17.97 53.94 37.01
CA PRO A 346 -18.00 53.87 35.52
C PRO A 346 -18.41 55.20 34.80
N GLY A 347 -18.58 55.19 33.45
CA GLY A 347 -19.33 56.20 32.65
C GLY A 347 -18.57 56.82 31.46
N THR A 348 -19.16 57.31 30.35
CA THR A 348 -20.57 57.41 29.90
C THR A 348 -20.65 57.59 28.35
N THR A 349 -21.77 57.16 27.77
CA THR A 349 -22.28 57.22 26.37
C THR A 349 -21.82 58.31 25.37
N SER A 350 -21.88 57.99 24.06
CA SER A 350 -22.78 58.64 23.08
C SER A 350 -22.88 57.87 21.75
N ALA A 351 -24.01 58.01 21.04
CA ALA A 351 -24.35 57.28 19.80
C ALA A 351 -25.06 58.18 18.78
N THR A 352 -24.97 57.87 17.47
CA THR A 352 -25.99 58.28 16.46
C THR A 352 -25.88 57.50 15.13
N THR A 353 -27.00 56.86 14.71
CA THR A 353 -27.67 56.86 13.36
C THR A 353 -26.89 56.79 12.03
N ALA A 354 -27.41 56.25 10.91
CA ALA A 354 -28.60 55.42 10.60
C ALA A 354 -28.62 55.03 9.09
N ALA A 355 -29.52 54.11 8.71
CA ALA A 355 -30.16 53.89 7.38
C ALA A 355 -29.26 53.66 6.12
N GLU A 356 -29.31 52.52 5.40
CA GLU A 356 -30.43 51.87 4.69
C GLU A 356 -30.72 52.46 3.29
N LYS A 357 -30.34 51.75 2.21
CA LYS A 357 -31.25 51.40 1.09
C LYS A 357 -30.70 50.48 0.00
N ASP A 358 -31.66 49.80 -0.61
CA ASP A 358 -31.67 48.87 -1.75
C ASP A 358 -30.86 49.28 -3.00
N THR A 359 -30.42 48.28 -3.77
CA THR A 359 -30.99 48.05 -5.13
C THR A 359 -30.65 46.65 -5.65
N ALA A 360 -31.57 46.07 -6.42
CA ALA A 360 -31.44 44.74 -7.01
C ALA A 360 -30.99 44.76 -8.49
N SER A 361 -30.52 43.60 -8.94
CA SER A 361 -30.26 43.09 -10.31
C SER A 361 -31.35 43.45 -11.37
N PRO A 362 -31.20 43.18 -12.70
CA PRO A 362 -30.35 42.15 -13.33
C PRO A 362 -29.77 42.50 -14.73
N LEU A 363 -29.37 41.45 -15.49
CA LEU A 363 -29.05 41.29 -16.94
C LEU A 363 -27.68 40.58 -17.09
N LYS A 364 -27.45 39.59 -17.98
CA LYS A 364 -28.32 38.88 -18.95
C LYS A 364 -27.69 37.51 -19.31
N ASN A 365 -28.48 36.59 -19.87
CA ASN A 365 -28.02 35.29 -20.38
C ASN A 365 -26.99 35.41 -21.51
N ASN A 366 -26.19 34.36 -21.71
CA ASN A 366 -25.96 33.81 -23.05
C ASN A 366 -25.51 32.33 -22.97
N GLU A 367 -26.26 31.46 -23.65
CA GLU A 367 -25.85 30.09 -24.01
C GLU A 367 -25.30 30.09 -25.45
N HIS A 368 -24.86 28.91 -25.91
CA HIS A 368 -24.43 28.55 -27.27
C HIS A 368 -23.07 29.12 -27.74
N ASN A 369 -22.04 28.27 -27.73
CA ASN A 369 -21.82 27.34 -28.86
C ASN A 369 -21.08 26.08 -28.40
#